data_AF-A0A0P0N4P0-F1
#
_entry.id   AF-A0A0P0N4P0-F1
#
_cell.length_a   1.000
_cell.length_b   1.000
_cell.length_c   1.000
_cell.angle_alpha   90.00
_cell.angle_beta   90.00
_cell.angle_gamma   90.00
#
_symmetry.space_group_name_H-M   'P 1'
#
loop_
_entity.id
_entity.type
_entity.pdbx_description
1 polymer ?
#
loop_
_entity_poly.entity_id
_entity_poly.type
_entity_poly.pdbx_seq_one_letter_code
_entity_poly.pdbx_strand_id
1 'polypeptide(L)'
;MPRSKTVARFYKAIDVGIAGVKMTVLKLEKEVDYVSADVLDVISDLHERYSRTPGYVVEVIRFNHRGEEVETAGFATVDGVILFPRPAKLISLRVIEDGVDGTLPLDKLRRARPREAFYVSIGKIELPKGVWGVVIETDRGFRIVTKSNLRG
;
A
#
# COMPACT_ATOMS: atom_id res chain seq x y z
N MET A 1 23.09 27.37 3.11
CA MET A 1 22.40 26.59 2.06
C MET A 1 21.11 26.03 2.65
N PRO A 2 19.95 26.18 1.99
CA PRO A 2 18.73 25.55 2.46
C PRO A 2 18.93 24.02 2.43
N ARG A 3 18.71 23.37 3.59
CA ARG A 3 19.05 21.96 3.77
C ARG A 3 18.01 21.09 3.06
N SER A 4 18.49 20.13 2.26
CA SER A 4 17.66 19.01 1.83
C SER A 4 17.19 18.23 3.06
N LYS A 5 15.95 17.74 2.99
CA LYS A 5 15.31 17.00 4.08
C LYS A 5 15.10 15.56 3.64
N THR A 6 15.54 14.60 4.43
CA THR A 6 15.24 13.19 4.21
C THR A 6 14.26 12.75 5.29
N VAL A 7 13.24 11.99 4.91
CA VAL A 7 12.18 11.54 5.81
C VAL A 7 11.99 10.04 5.65
N ALA A 8 11.92 9.31 6.75
CA ALA A 8 11.52 7.92 6.75
C ALA A 8 10.10 7.77 7.31
N ARG A 9 9.21 7.13 6.56
CA ARG A 9 7.85 6.79 6.96
C ARG A 9 7.75 5.30 7.25
N PHE A 10 7.25 4.97 8.42
CA PHE A 10 7.06 3.60 8.90
C PHE A 10 5.60 3.23 8.78
N TYR A 11 5.33 2.26 7.93
CA TYR A 11 4.00 1.73 7.70
C TYR A 11 3.91 0.32 8.27
N LYS A 12 2.89 0.07 9.09
CA LYS A 12 2.62 -1.27 9.63
C LYS A 12 1.54 -1.96 8.84
N ALA A 13 1.79 -3.22 8.48
CA ALA A 13 0.80 -4.10 7.88
C ALA A 13 -0.27 -4.49 8.91
N ILE A 14 -1.52 -4.35 8.53
CA ILE A 14 -2.69 -4.72 9.32
C ILE A 14 -3.75 -5.33 8.41
N ASP A 15 -4.54 -6.26 8.94
CA ASP A 15 -5.67 -6.84 8.21
C ASP A 15 -6.95 -6.07 8.51
N VAL A 16 -7.68 -5.71 7.46
CA VAL A 16 -8.93 -4.95 7.55
C VAL A 16 -10.01 -5.58 6.67
N GLY A 17 -11.27 -5.39 7.09
CA GLY A 17 -12.44 -5.74 6.30
C GLY A 17 -13.09 -4.49 5.71
N ILE A 18 -13.14 -4.37 4.38
CA ILE A 18 -13.79 -3.24 3.67
C ILE A 18 -14.79 -3.82 2.67
N ALA A 19 -16.08 -3.49 2.84
CA ALA A 19 -17.17 -4.04 2.02
C ALA A 19 -17.21 -5.58 1.96
N GLY A 20 -16.82 -6.26 3.04
CA GLY A 20 -16.75 -7.73 3.10
C GLY A 20 -15.51 -8.34 2.44
N VAL A 21 -14.68 -7.54 1.75
CA VAL A 21 -13.36 -7.94 1.27
C VAL A 21 -12.37 -7.82 2.42
N LYS A 22 -11.67 -8.92 2.74
CA LYS A 22 -10.56 -8.87 3.69
C LYS A 22 -9.28 -8.56 2.93
N MET A 23 -8.51 -7.61 3.46
CA MET A 23 -7.23 -7.25 2.87
C MET A 23 -6.21 -6.85 3.92
N THR A 24 -4.95 -7.20 3.67
CA THR A 24 -3.83 -6.60 4.37
C THR A 24 -3.56 -5.23 3.75
N VAL A 25 -3.57 -4.18 4.57
CA VAL A 25 -3.24 -2.80 4.20
C VAL A 25 -2.13 -2.27 5.10
N LEU A 26 -1.64 -1.08 4.79
CA LEU A 26 -0.63 -0.37 5.55
C LEU A 26 -1.25 0.79 6.32
N LYS A 27 -0.87 0.96 7.59
CA LYS A 27 -1.17 2.13 8.40
C LYS A 27 0.13 2.86 8.74
N LEU A 28 0.18 4.17 8.48
CA LEU A 28 1.33 4.99 8.87
C LEU A 28 1.39 5.03 10.41
N GLU A 29 2.45 4.48 11.00
CA GLU A 29 2.68 4.49 12.44
C GLU A 29 3.55 5.68 12.87
N LYS A 30 4.58 6.00 12.09
CA LYS A 30 5.56 7.01 12.47
C LYS A 30 6.23 7.64 11.26
N GLU A 31 6.60 8.90 11.40
CA GLU A 31 7.50 9.63 10.50
C GLU A 31 8.74 10.08 11.27
N VAL A 32 9.93 9.97 10.66
CA VAL A 32 11.21 10.34 11.26
C VAL A 32 11.99 11.21 10.28
N ASP A 33 12.46 12.36 10.78
CA ASP A 33 13.24 13.31 10.00
C ASP A 33 14.75 13.05 10.14
N TYR A 34 15.44 12.96 9.01
CA TYR A 34 16.89 12.87 8.89
C TYR A 34 17.42 14.12 8.21
N VAL A 35 18.15 14.94 8.95
CA VAL A 35 18.72 16.19 8.42
C VAL A 35 19.98 15.87 7.63
N SER A 36 19.98 16.19 6.34
CA SER A 36 21.18 16.12 5.47
C SER A 36 21.82 14.72 5.36
N ALA A 37 21.01 13.66 5.42
CA ALA A 37 21.45 12.29 5.14
C ALA A 37 21.06 11.86 3.72
N ASP A 38 21.92 11.10 3.05
CA ASP A 38 21.60 10.50 1.75
C ASP A 38 20.64 9.30 1.92
N VAL A 39 19.79 9.07 0.91
CA VAL A 39 18.68 8.10 0.99
C VAL A 39 19.18 6.69 1.23
N LEU A 40 20.25 6.28 0.53
CA LEU A 40 20.80 4.93 0.63
C LEU A 40 21.40 4.65 2.00
N ASP A 41 22.07 5.62 2.62
CA ASP A 41 22.64 5.47 3.97
C ASP A 41 21.54 5.27 5.00
N VAL A 42 20.48 6.07 4.93
CA VAL A 42 19.31 5.96 5.82
C VAL A 42 18.63 4.60 5.64
N ILE A 43 18.47 4.15 4.39
CA ILE A 43 17.89 2.83 4.09
C ILE A 43 18.75 1.72 4.67
N SER A 44 20.07 1.78 4.49
CA SER A 44 20.97 0.73 4.99
C SER A 44 20.93 0.63 6.51
N ASP A 45 21.00 1.77 7.21
CA ASP A 45 20.93 1.81 8.67
C ASP A 45 19.57 1.30 9.19
N LEU A 46 18.47 1.74 8.58
CA LEU A 46 17.14 1.28 8.96
C LEU A 46 16.92 -0.21 8.62
N HIS A 47 17.44 -0.68 7.50
CA HIS A 47 17.35 -2.08 7.14
C HIS A 47 18.10 -2.96 8.13
N GLU A 48 19.33 -2.59 8.51
CA GLU A 48 20.11 -3.32 9.51
C GLU A 48 19.35 -3.41 10.85
N ARG A 49 18.80 -2.29 11.32
CA ARG A 49 18.07 -2.21 12.59
C ARG A 49 16.74 -2.96 12.58
N TYR A 50 15.98 -2.88 11.48
CA TYR A 50 14.59 -3.35 11.42
C TYR A 50 14.38 -4.62 10.59
N SER A 51 15.42 -5.18 9.97
CA SER A 51 15.34 -6.42 9.17
C SER A 51 14.64 -7.58 9.88
N ARG A 52 14.77 -7.66 11.21
CA ARG A 52 14.17 -8.71 12.05
C ARG A 52 12.83 -8.33 12.67
N THR A 53 12.28 -7.17 12.32
CA THR A 53 11.00 -6.68 12.82
C THR A 53 9.95 -6.89 11.73
N PRO A 54 9.24 -8.03 11.70
CA PRO A 54 8.27 -8.32 10.66
C PRO A 54 7.09 -7.35 10.74
N GLY A 55 6.39 -7.18 9.62
CA GLY A 55 5.15 -6.39 9.62
C GLY A 55 5.30 -4.94 9.14
N TYR A 56 6.48 -4.53 8.66
CA TYR A 56 6.73 -3.14 8.29
C TYR A 56 7.09 -2.94 6.82
N VAL A 57 6.71 -1.76 6.32
CA VAL A 57 7.29 -1.14 5.12
C VAL A 57 7.86 0.19 5.53
N VAL A 58 9.08 0.45 5.12
CA VAL A 58 9.75 1.72 5.36
C VAL A 58 9.96 2.41 4.02
N GLU A 59 9.35 3.58 3.86
CA GLU A 59 9.57 4.46 2.70
C GLU A 59 10.46 5.62 3.13
N VAL A 60 11.59 5.78 2.44
CA VAL A 60 12.55 6.87 2.66
C VAL A 60 12.48 7.82 1.47
N ILE A 61 12.21 9.08 1.74
CA ILE A 61 11.96 10.12 0.74
C ILE A 61 12.90 11.29 0.98
N ARG A 62 13.59 11.73 -0.07
CA ARG A 62 14.36 12.98 -0.06
C ARG A 62 13.57 14.09 -0.70
N PHE A 63 13.52 15.21 -0.01
CA PHE A 63 12.93 16.45 -0.47
C PHE A 63 14.03 17.48 -0.76
N ASN A 64 13.87 18.23 -1.85
CA ASN A 64 14.71 19.38 -2.13
C ASN A 64 14.32 20.58 -1.23
N HIS A 65 15.02 21.70 -1.40
CA HIS A 65 14.76 22.93 -0.63
C HIS A 65 13.38 23.57 -0.89
N ARG A 66 12.68 23.18 -1.96
CA ARG A 66 11.32 23.62 -2.30
C ARG A 66 10.25 22.69 -1.72
N GLY A 67 10.65 21.61 -1.06
CA GLY A 67 9.73 20.59 -0.54
C GLY A 67 9.25 19.60 -1.60
N GLU A 68 9.90 19.54 -2.76
CA GLU A 68 9.54 18.57 -3.81
C GLU A 68 10.29 17.25 -3.58
N GLU A 69 9.60 16.12 -3.75
CA GLU A 69 10.19 14.79 -3.73
C GLU A 69 11.17 14.64 -4.90
N VAL A 70 12.46 14.42 -4.61
CA VAL A 70 13.50 14.25 -5.62
C VAL A 70 14.07 12.83 -5.67
N GLU A 71 13.93 12.07 -4.58
CA GLU A 71 14.40 10.70 -4.50
C GLU A 71 13.51 9.90 -3.54
N THR A 72 13.25 8.64 -3.85
CA THR A 72 12.44 7.76 -3.00
C THR A 72 12.93 6.33 -3.14
N ALA A 73 13.18 5.68 -2.01
CA ALA A 73 13.49 4.26 -1.96
C ALA A 73 13.01 3.69 -0.61
N GLY A 74 13.00 2.37 -0.48
CA GLY A 74 12.47 1.74 0.72
C GLY A 74 12.68 0.25 0.72
N PHE A 75 12.33 -0.37 1.85
CA PHE A 75 12.37 -1.81 2.01
C PHE A 75 11.16 -2.28 2.81
N ALA A 76 10.88 -3.58 2.77
CA ALA A 76 9.78 -4.20 3.46
C ALA A 76 10.26 -5.44 4.22
N THR A 77 9.67 -5.69 5.38
CA THR A 77 9.93 -6.86 6.24
C THR A 77 8.69 -7.76 6.33
N VAL A 78 7.83 -7.66 5.33
CA VAL A 78 6.54 -8.34 5.26
C VAL A 78 6.51 -9.33 4.11
N ASP A 79 5.77 -10.41 4.29
CA ASP A 79 5.53 -11.39 3.24
C ASP A 79 4.25 -11.07 2.48
N GLY A 80 4.32 -10.95 1.15
CA GLY A 80 3.12 -10.84 0.31
C GLY A 80 3.37 -10.26 -1.07
N VAL A 81 2.30 -10.25 -1.87
CA VAL A 81 2.30 -9.65 -3.21
C VAL A 81 2.32 -8.13 -3.10
N ILE A 82 3.21 -7.51 -3.85
CA ILE A 82 3.27 -6.05 -4.00
C ILE A 82 2.25 -5.63 -5.05
N LEU A 83 1.15 -5.04 -4.62
CA LEU A 83 0.11 -4.50 -5.52
C LEU A 83 0.51 -3.15 -6.10
N PHE A 84 1.22 -2.34 -5.30
CA PHE A 84 1.74 -1.04 -5.66
C PHE A 84 3.21 -0.93 -5.25
N PRO A 85 4.11 -0.51 -6.17
CA PRO A 85 5.54 -0.40 -5.89
C PRO A 85 5.90 0.54 -4.72
N ARG A 86 5.00 1.49 -4.41
CA ARG A 86 5.13 2.43 -3.30
C ARG A 86 3.82 2.47 -2.51
N PRO A 87 3.84 2.74 -1.19
CA PRO A 87 2.64 3.00 -0.41
C PRO A 87 1.74 4.04 -1.09
N ALA A 88 0.53 3.62 -1.45
CA ALA A 88 -0.47 4.45 -2.13
C ALA A 88 -1.71 4.58 -1.24
N LYS A 89 -2.18 5.80 -0.99
CA LYS A 89 -3.32 6.03 -0.09
C LYS A 89 -4.59 5.43 -0.72
N LEU A 90 -5.25 4.53 0.01
CA LEU A 90 -6.51 3.91 -0.41
C LEU A 90 -7.61 4.98 -0.41
N ILE A 91 -8.13 5.28 -1.60
CA ILE A 91 -9.25 6.22 -1.79
C ILE A 91 -10.57 5.46 -1.68
N SER A 92 -10.67 4.34 -2.39
CA SER A 92 -11.87 3.50 -2.31
C SER A 92 -11.64 2.11 -2.87
N LEU A 93 -12.55 1.22 -2.49
CA LEU A 93 -12.62 -0.15 -2.95
C LEU A 93 -13.97 -0.36 -3.64
N ARG A 94 -13.98 -1.01 -4.81
CA ARG A 94 -15.20 -1.34 -5.54
C ARG A 94 -15.28 -2.84 -5.79
N VAL A 95 -16.34 -3.46 -5.32
CA VAL A 95 -16.56 -4.90 -5.46
C VAL A 95 -17.19 -5.20 -6.82
N ILE A 96 -16.70 -6.26 -7.47
CA ILE A 96 -17.24 -6.81 -8.71
C ILE A 96 -17.88 -8.15 -8.37
N GLU A 97 -19.21 -8.25 -8.45
CA GLU A 97 -19.95 -9.48 -8.15
C GLU A 97 -19.74 -10.54 -9.25
N ASP A 98 -19.85 -11.82 -8.90
CA ASP A 98 -19.82 -12.90 -9.90
C ASP A 98 -21.04 -12.79 -10.83
N GLY A 99 -20.82 -12.89 -12.14
CA GLY A 99 -21.90 -13.17 -13.08
C GLY A 99 -22.42 -14.60 -12.89
N VAL A 100 -23.68 -14.84 -13.27
CA VAL A 100 -24.17 -16.20 -13.48
C VAL A 100 -23.41 -16.80 -14.66
N ASP A 101 -22.96 -18.05 -14.54
CA ASP A 101 -22.06 -18.78 -15.45
C ASP A 101 -22.08 -18.28 -16.91
N GLY A 102 -20.99 -17.65 -17.34
CA GLY A 102 -20.79 -17.17 -18.71
C GLY A 102 -21.12 -15.70 -18.98
N THR A 103 -21.60 -14.94 -17.99
CA THR A 103 -21.84 -13.49 -18.13
C THR A 103 -20.71 -12.64 -17.55
N LEU A 104 -20.34 -11.56 -18.26
CA LEU A 104 -19.53 -10.47 -17.71
C LEU A 104 -20.19 -9.99 -16.39
N PRO A 105 -19.41 -9.70 -15.34
CA PRO A 105 -19.93 -9.44 -14.01
C PRO A 105 -21.03 -8.37 -14.05
N LEU A 106 -22.24 -8.82 -13.66
CA LEU A 106 -23.46 -8.04 -13.67
C LEU A 106 -23.47 -7.14 -12.42
N ASP A 107 -23.47 -5.85 -12.67
CA ASP A 107 -24.04 -4.83 -11.80
C ASP A 107 -23.20 -4.20 -10.65
N LYS A 108 -23.68 -2.99 -10.30
CA LYS A 108 -23.16 -1.94 -9.40
C LYS A 108 -21.90 -2.26 -8.59
N LEU A 109 -20.79 -1.64 -9.02
CA LEU A 109 -19.59 -1.39 -8.23
C LEU A 109 -19.94 -0.70 -6.90
N ARG A 110 -20.18 -1.47 -5.82
CA ARG A 110 -20.38 -0.91 -4.49
C ARG A 110 -19.08 -0.27 -4.04
N ARG A 111 -19.05 1.07 -4.02
CA ARG A 111 -17.89 1.85 -3.61
C ARG A 111 -17.89 1.98 -2.10
N ALA A 112 -16.91 1.36 -1.44
CA ALA A 112 -16.61 1.61 -0.05
C ALA A 112 -15.39 2.51 0.07
N ARG A 113 -15.51 3.55 0.89
CA ARG A 113 -14.36 4.37 1.30
C ARG A 113 -13.87 3.88 2.65
N PRO A 114 -12.55 3.72 2.84
CA PRO A 114 -12.02 3.39 4.15
C PRO A 114 -12.34 4.54 5.13
N ARG A 115 -12.62 4.19 6.39
CA ARG A 115 -12.88 5.17 7.46
C ARG A 115 -11.60 5.82 7.99
N GLU A 116 -10.48 5.14 7.80
CA GLU A 116 -9.15 5.59 8.20
C GLU A 116 -8.25 5.77 6.96
N ALA A 117 -7.16 6.51 7.12
CA ALA A 117 -6.14 6.66 6.08
C ALA A 117 -5.29 5.39 5.99
N PHE A 118 -5.75 4.45 5.18
CA PHE A 118 -4.97 3.26 4.83
C PHE A 118 -4.16 3.50 3.56
N TYR A 119 -3.03 2.80 3.48
CA TYR A 119 -2.14 2.78 2.33
C TYR A 119 -2.06 1.35 1.80
N VAL A 120 -1.78 1.19 0.51
CA VAL A 120 -1.63 -0.09 -0.15
C VAL A 120 -0.24 -0.13 -0.78
N SER A 121 0.54 -1.13 -0.43
CA SER A 121 1.78 -1.48 -1.14
C SER A 121 1.88 -3.00 -1.20
N ILE A 122 1.66 -3.66 -0.07
CA ILE A 122 1.38 -5.10 0.01
C ILE A 122 -0.12 -5.30 0.07
N GLY A 123 -0.62 -6.29 -0.66
CA GLY A 123 -2.00 -6.71 -0.52
C GLY A 123 -2.14 -8.21 -0.68
N LYS A 124 -2.44 -8.87 0.44
CA LYS A 124 -3.16 -10.13 0.45
C LYS A 124 -4.63 -9.79 0.44
N ILE A 125 -5.38 -10.36 -0.47
CA ILE A 125 -6.80 -10.06 -0.64
C ILE A 125 -7.56 -11.37 -0.63
N GLU A 126 -8.58 -11.44 0.22
CA GLU A 126 -9.55 -12.51 0.21
C GLU A 126 -10.90 -11.94 -0.21
N LEU A 127 -11.44 -12.51 -1.29
CA LEU A 127 -12.75 -12.12 -1.82
C LEU A 127 -13.83 -12.97 -1.15
N PRO A 128 -14.95 -12.39 -0.69
CA PRO A 128 -16.07 -13.15 -0.16
C PRO A 128 -16.77 -13.96 -1.26
N LYS A 129 -17.60 -14.93 -0.86
CA LYS A 129 -18.41 -15.73 -1.81
C LYS A 129 -19.31 -14.81 -2.64
N GLY A 130 -19.42 -15.08 -3.94
CA GLY A 130 -20.20 -14.27 -4.88
C GLY A 130 -19.49 -13.03 -5.42
N VAL A 131 -18.19 -12.82 -5.11
CA VAL A 131 -17.39 -11.72 -5.64
C VAL A 131 -16.35 -12.23 -6.61
N TRP A 132 -16.37 -11.76 -7.86
CA TRP A 132 -15.39 -12.11 -8.89
C TRP A 132 -14.06 -11.38 -8.70
N GLY A 133 -14.12 -10.12 -8.26
CA GLY A 133 -12.93 -9.29 -8.13
C GLY A 133 -13.19 -7.97 -7.42
N VAL A 134 -12.13 -7.17 -7.33
CA VAL A 134 -12.14 -5.88 -6.67
C VAL A 134 -11.31 -4.87 -7.44
N VAL A 135 -11.83 -3.66 -7.59
CA VAL A 135 -11.07 -2.50 -8.06
C VAL A 135 -10.60 -1.70 -6.86
N ILE A 136 -9.29 -1.54 -6.75
CA ILE A 136 -8.62 -0.77 -5.70
C ILE A 136 -8.23 0.56 -6.31
N GLU A 137 -8.82 1.64 -5.82
CA GLU A 137 -8.56 3.01 -6.24
C GLU A 137 -7.68 3.70 -5.20
N THR A 138 -6.55 4.23 -5.64
CA THR A 138 -5.56 4.94 -4.81
C THR A 138 -5.24 6.30 -5.40
N ASP A 139 -4.54 7.14 -4.64
CA ASP A 139 -3.97 8.39 -5.11
C ASP A 139 -2.91 8.24 -6.22
N ARG A 140 -2.34 7.03 -6.37
CA ARG A 140 -1.33 6.72 -7.41
C ARG A 140 -1.91 5.93 -8.60
N GLY A 141 -3.23 5.71 -8.64
CA GLY A 141 -3.90 4.99 -9.73
C GLY A 141 -4.78 3.84 -9.24
N PHE A 142 -5.12 2.93 -10.15
CA PHE A 142 -6.04 1.81 -9.86
C PHE A 142 -5.43 0.45 -10.19
N ARG A 143 -5.84 -0.58 -9.45
CA ARG A 143 -5.53 -1.98 -9.70
C ARG A 143 -6.79 -2.82 -9.62
N ILE A 144 -6.89 -3.83 -10.47
CA ILE A 144 -7.97 -4.83 -10.41
C ILE A 144 -7.36 -6.13 -9.92
N VAL A 145 -7.95 -6.72 -8.89
CA VAL A 145 -7.57 -8.03 -8.36
C VAL A 145 -8.76 -8.95 -8.49
N THR A 146 -8.57 -10.06 -9.21
CA THR A 146 -9.65 -11.01 -9.52
C THR A 146 -9.37 -12.35 -8.88
N LYS A 147 -10.39 -13.20 -8.78
CA LYS A 147 -10.25 -14.59 -8.28
C LYS A 147 -9.15 -15.38 -8.98
N SER A 148 -8.93 -15.18 -10.28
CA SER A 148 -7.88 -15.91 -11.02
C SER A 148 -6.48 -15.43 -10.62
N ASN A 149 -6.30 -14.14 -10.27
CA ASN A 149 -5.03 -13.62 -9.77
C ASN A 149 -4.66 -14.13 -8.37
N LEU A 150 -5.63 -14.66 -7.62
CA LEU A 150 -5.45 -15.10 -6.23
C LEU A 150 -5.26 -16.62 -6.08
N ARG A 151 -5.43 -17.40 -7.16
CA ARG A 151 -5.31 -18.87 -7.15
C ARG A 151 -3.95 -19.38 -7.65
N GLY A 152 -3.01 -18.48 -7.95
CA GLY A 152 -1.60 -18.80 -8.24
C GLY A 152 -0.78 -18.80 -6.97
#